data_AF-A0A2G4G8F3-F1
#
_entry.id   AF-A0A2G4G8F3-F1
#
_cell.length_a   1.000
_cell.length_b   1.000
_cell.length_c   1.000
_cell.angle_alpha   90.00
_cell.angle_beta   90.00
_cell.angle_gamma   90.00
#
_symmetry.space_group_name_H-M   'P 1'
#
loop_
_entity.id
_entity.type
_entity.pdbx_description
1 polymer ?
#
loop_
_entity_poly.entity_id
_entity_poly.type
_entity_poly.pdbx_seq_one_letter_code
_entity_poly.pdbx_strand_id
1 'polypeptide(L)'
;GDTARVWRDAKARVEWLDTLPGGPGYTIRKLRYEALPGLWIPALLYLPDNISGKIPVHLAVNGHDKDGKAAPYKQLRCINLAKRGIASLNVEWFAQGQLRTDGFSHYRMNQLDLCGVSGLAPFYLAMSRALDALLALPYADPTRVAVSGLSGGGWQTIVISSLDPRVTLANPVAGYSSYRTRSEYPSDLGDSEQTPNDLATVADYTHLTALLAGRSALLTYNAKDNCCFASDHALAPLLAAAEPVFQLYGQPQRLRSHINVDPGTHNFEVDNRQAFYRMVGDTFFPGDPRYRAEEIESATELKTAADLTVPLPADNFDFHQLARAAAAKLPRPSAATRESLATVIHYQPHAVTAPPPATEKRGDTTAAFYALRVGDAWTVPAVALTRGTPRGTTLLVADAGRKSLAARTETLLAAGQRVLAIDPFFFGESKITQRDFLYALLVAATGDRPLGIQASQLAAVARWARTEFKSAPVALESHGPRLGLAALIATALEQTAINPLHQTDALTSLQEVIRQNWSVDKYPELFCFGLLEHVDIPQLKALVGPARMDQPAVTHQ
;
A
#
# COMPACT_ATOMS: atom_id res chain seq x y z
N GLY A 1 5.79 -16.76 -3.35
CA GLY A 1 5.37 -18.14 -3.67
C GLY A 1 5.15 -18.39 -5.16
N ASP A 2 4.60 -19.55 -5.52
CA ASP A 2 4.40 -20.00 -6.90
C ASP A 2 3.55 -19.05 -7.76
N THR A 3 2.48 -18.47 -7.21
CA THR A 3 1.61 -17.50 -7.90
C THR A 3 2.40 -16.29 -8.41
N ALA A 4 3.25 -15.71 -7.56
CA ALA A 4 4.08 -14.57 -7.94
C ALA A 4 5.06 -14.91 -9.09
N ARG A 5 5.63 -16.12 -9.09
CA ARG A 5 6.48 -16.59 -10.19
C ARG A 5 5.71 -16.71 -11.49
N VAL A 6 4.52 -17.33 -11.46
CA VAL A 6 3.65 -17.46 -12.64
C VAL A 6 3.29 -16.10 -13.20
N TRP A 7 2.93 -15.13 -12.35
CA TRP A 7 2.61 -13.77 -12.78
C TRP A 7 3.79 -13.04 -13.41
N ARG A 8 4.98 -13.13 -12.80
CA ARG A 8 6.22 -12.53 -13.32
C ARG A 8 6.56 -13.08 -14.71
N ASP A 9 6.43 -14.39 -14.90
CA ASP A 9 6.86 -15.09 -16.12
C ASP A 9 5.76 -15.14 -17.20
N ALA A 10 4.53 -14.73 -16.88
CA ALA A 10 3.43 -14.68 -17.82
C ALA A 10 3.72 -13.68 -18.96
N LYS A 11 3.47 -14.09 -20.21
CA LYS A 11 3.61 -13.22 -21.39
C LYS A 11 2.41 -12.29 -21.52
N ALA A 12 2.66 -11.05 -21.95
CA ALA A 12 1.60 -10.13 -22.31
C ALA A 12 0.77 -10.71 -23.47
N ARG A 13 -0.56 -10.77 -23.30
CA ARG A 13 -1.50 -10.94 -24.41
C ARG A 13 -2.09 -9.58 -24.74
N VAL A 14 -2.13 -9.23 -26.02
CA VAL A 14 -2.64 -7.95 -26.50
C VAL A 14 -3.73 -8.20 -27.51
N GLU A 15 -4.88 -7.58 -27.31
CA GLU A 15 -6.00 -7.61 -28.24
C GLU A 15 -6.21 -6.20 -28.80
N TRP A 16 -5.98 -6.06 -30.09
CA TRP A 16 -6.19 -4.83 -30.83
C TRP A 16 -7.64 -4.76 -31.31
N LEU A 17 -8.27 -3.61 -31.11
CA LEU A 17 -9.67 -3.36 -31.43
C LEU A 17 -9.79 -2.21 -32.44
N ASP A 18 -10.96 -1.60 -32.47
CA ASP A 18 -11.31 -0.54 -33.41
C ASP A 18 -10.33 0.64 -33.39
N THR A 19 -10.15 1.22 -34.57
CA THR A 19 -9.44 2.49 -34.75
C THR A 19 -10.46 3.59 -34.94
N LEU A 20 -10.35 4.63 -34.11
CA LEU A 20 -11.13 5.85 -34.22
C LEU A 20 -10.34 6.89 -35.02
N PRO A 21 -11.01 7.71 -35.83
CA PRO A 21 -10.40 8.91 -36.35
C PRO A 21 -9.99 9.81 -35.18
N GLY A 22 -8.74 10.24 -35.16
CA GLY A 22 -8.25 11.27 -34.24
C GLY A 22 -8.66 12.66 -34.72
N GLY A 23 -7.71 13.60 -34.62
CA GLY A 23 -7.72 14.89 -35.31
C GLY A 23 -6.63 14.92 -36.38
N PRO A 24 -6.34 16.08 -36.99
CA PRO A 24 -5.28 16.18 -37.99
C PRO A 24 -3.93 15.67 -37.48
N GLY A 25 -3.36 14.65 -38.15
CA GLY A 25 -2.01 14.15 -37.90
C GLY A 25 -1.91 12.95 -36.97
N TYR A 26 -3.01 12.38 -36.48
CA TYR A 26 -2.99 11.15 -35.69
C TYR A 26 -4.31 10.35 -35.73
N THR A 27 -4.21 9.07 -35.37
CA THR A 27 -5.34 8.17 -35.11
C THR A 27 -5.32 7.64 -33.67
N ILE A 28 -6.46 7.12 -33.20
CA ILE A 28 -6.56 6.47 -31.89
C ILE A 28 -6.95 5.01 -32.09
N ARG A 29 -6.09 4.07 -31.71
CA ARG A 29 -6.38 2.64 -31.74
C ARG A 29 -6.71 2.12 -30.35
N LYS A 30 -7.87 1.48 -30.20
CA LYS A 30 -8.26 0.81 -28.96
C LYS A 30 -7.52 -0.51 -28.83
N LEU A 31 -7.17 -0.84 -27.60
CA LEU A 31 -6.61 -2.14 -27.26
C LEU A 31 -6.92 -2.48 -25.80
N ARG A 32 -6.84 -3.76 -25.49
CA ARG A 32 -6.71 -4.25 -24.12
C ARG A 32 -5.53 -5.21 -24.05
N TYR A 33 -4.88 -5.28 -22.90
CA TYR A 33 -3.79 -6.21 -22.69
C TYR A 33 -3.93 -6.92 -21.34
N GLU A 34 -3.54 -8.19 -21.31
CA GLU A 34 -3.56 -9.02 -20.12
C GLU A 34 -2.32 -8.69 -19.26
N ALA A 35 -2.54 -8.00 -18.14
CA ALA A 35 -1.50 -7.63 -17.18
C ALA A 35 -1.09 -8.82 -16.30
N LEU A 36 -2.08 -9.62 -15.89
CA LEU A 36 -1.93 -10.89 -15.18
C LEU A 36 -2.90 -11.89 -15.80
N PRO A 37 -2.68 -13.21 -15.67
CA PRO A 37 -3.67 -14.19 -16.09
C PRO A 37 -5.07 -13.88 -15.54
N GLY A 38 -6.03 -13.58 -16.41
CA GLY A 38 -7.40 -13.19 -16.08
C GLY A 38 -7.65 -11.69 -15.83
N LEU A 39 -6.61 -10.86 -15.69
CA LEU A 39 -6.73 -9.40 -15.50
C LEU A 39 -6.27 -8.63 -16.74
N TRP A 40 -7.22 -7.95 -17.36
CA TRP A 40 -7.08 -7.14 -18.56
C TRP A 40 -7.19 -5.65 -18.25
N ILE A 41 -6.28 -4.89 -18.85
CA ILE A 41 -6.22 -3.44 -18.74
C ILE A 41 -6.64 -2.82 -20.08
N PRO A 42 -7.67 -1.97 -20.11
CA PRO A 42 -8.04 -1.25 -21.31
C PRO A 42 -7.08 -0.08 -21.55
N ALA A 43 -6.74 0.18 -22.81
CA ALA A 43 -5.83 1.25 -23.18
C ALA A 43 -6.17 1.87 -24.55
N LEU A 44 -5.54 3.01 -24.84
CA LEU A 44 -5.69 3.75 -26.08
C LEU A 44 -4.30 4.08 -26.63
N LEU A 45 -4.01 3.69 -27.86
CA LEU A 45 -2.79 4.06 -28.56
C LEU A 45 -3.07 5.25 -29.48
N TYR A 46 -2.48 6.41 -29.16
CA TYR A 46 -2.47 7.58 -30.02
C TYR A 46 -1.27 7.48 -30.95
N LEU A 47 -1.53 7.43 -32.26
CA LEU A 47 -0.54 7.08 -33.26
C LEU A 47 -0.41 8.19 -34.32
N PRO A 48 0.80 8.69 -34.62
CA PRO A 48 0.99 9.64 -35.71
C PRO A 48 0.54 9.03 -37.06
N ASP A 49 -0.09 9.83 -37.92
CA ASP A 49 -0.55 9.34 -39.24
C ASP A 49 0.63 9.02 -40.17
N ASN A 50 1.70 9.80 -40.06
CA ASN A 50 2.88 9.68 -40.91
C ASN A 50 4.05 9.09 -40.12
N ILE A 51 4.23 7.77 -40.22
CA ILE A 51 5.33 7.05 -39.58
C ILE A 51 6.37 6.68 -40.61
N SER A 52 7.61 7.13 -40.40
CA SER A 52 8.77 6.69 -41.17
C SER A 52 9.85 6.16 -40.23
N GLY A 53 10.35 4.96 -40.52
CA GLY A 53 11.36 4.30 -39.69
C GLY A 53 10.89 4.01 -38.27
N LYS A 54 11.83 4.11 -37.32
CA LYS A 54 11.58 3.94 -35.88
C LYS A 54 11.27 5.29 -35.24
N ILE A 55 10.23 5.34 -34.42
CA ILE A 55 9.75 6.53 -33.72
C ILE A 55 9.84 6.36 -32.19
N PRO A 56 10.00 7.46 -31.42
CA PRO A 56 9.89 7.38 -29.97
C PRO A 56 8.51 6.88 -29.54
N VAL A 57 8.47 6.31 -28.35
CA VAL A 57 7.23 5.85 -27.72
C VAL A 57 7.06 6.45 -26.33
N HIS A 58 5.82 6.63 -25.91
CA HIS A 58 5.45 7.17 -24.62
C HIS A 58 4.39 6.30 -23.96
N LEU A 59 4.62 5.91 -22.71
CA LEU A 59 3.61 5.32 -21.85
C LEU A 59 3.01 6.41 -20.94
N ALA A 60 1.75 6.73 -21.18
CA ALA A 60 0.93 7.61 -20.37
C ALA A 60 0.29 6.80 -19.23
N VAL A 61 0.87 6.92 -18.04
CA VAL A 61 0.32 6.39 -16.79
C VAL A 61 -0.55 7.45 -16.09
N ASN A 62 -1.49 6.98 -15.26
CA ASN A 62 -2.65 7.77 -14.85
C ASN A 62 -2.88 7.73 -13.33
N GLY A 63 -3.13 8.90 -12.73
CA GLY A 63 -3.52 9.03 -11.31
C GLY A 63 -5.03 9.04 -11.07
N HIS A 64 -5.40 9.46 -9.85
CA HIS A 64 -6.75 9.48 -9.24
C HIS A 64 -7.75 10.44 -9.91
N ASP A 65 -7.98 10.29 -11.20
CA ASP A 65 -9.03 11.00 -11.94
C ASP A 65 -10.17 10.03 -12.27
N LYS A 66 -11.39 10.40 -11.90
CA LYS A 66 -12.61 9.59 -12.13
C LYS A 66 -12.81 9.19 -13.59
N ASP A 67 -12.39 10.05 -14.53
CA ASP A 67 -12.58 9.83 -15.96
C ASP A 67 -11.45 8.96 -16.54
N GLY A 68 -10.50 8.52 -15.71
CA GLY A 68 -9.46 7.56 -16.09
C GLY A 68 -8.66 8.05 -17.28
N LYS A 69 -8.37 7.17 -18.24
CA LYS A 69 -7.70 7.51 -19.50
C LYS A 69 -8.47 8.50 -20.40
N ALA A 70 -9.76 8.74 -20.15
CA ALA A 70 -10.58 9.69 -20.90
C ALA A 70 -10.52 11.13 -20.37
N ALA A 71 -9.82 11.39 -19.25
CA ALA A 71 -9.73 12.75 -18.73
C ALA A 71 -9.07 13.72 -19.75
N PRO A 72 -9.58 14.97 -19.90
CA PRO A 72 -9.12 15.90 -20.93
C PRO A 72 -7.61 16.12 -20.99
N TYR A 73 -6.95 16.39 -19.86
CA TYR A 73 -5.51 16.67 -19.83
C TYR A 73 -4.65 15.44 -20.23
N LYS A 74 -5.13 14.22 -19.94
CA LYS A 74 -4.47 12.97 -20.33
C LYS A 74 -4.56 12.76 -21.84
N GLN A 75 -5.72 13.04 -22.43
CA GLN A 75 -5.90 13.02 -23.88
C GLN A 75 -5.02 14.07 -24.55
N LEU A 76 -5.07 15.33 -24.11
CA LEU A 76 -4.28 16.43 -24.68
C LEU A 76 -2.78 16.11 -24.72
N ARG A 77 -2.24 15.54 -23.64
CA ARG A 77 -0.85 15.07 -23.59
C ARG A 77 -0.55 14.04 -24.67
N CYS A 78 -1.41 13.03 -24.83
CA CYS A 78 -1.20 11.97 -25.82
C CYS A 78 -1.34 12.49 -27.26
N ILE A 79 -2.32 13.37 -27.51
CA ILE A 79 -2.54 14.02 -28.81
C ILE A 79 -1.30 14.86 -29.20
N ASN A 80 -0.81 15.68 -28.28
CA ASN A 80 0.36 16.52 -28.50
C ASN A 80 1.62 15.72 -28.85
N LEU A 81 1.82 14.58 -28.20
CA LEU A 81 2.95 13.69 -28.49
C LEU A 81 2.78 12.99 -29.84
N ALA A 82 1.56 12.52 -30.17
CA ALA A 82 1.28 11.93 -31.48
C ALA A 82 1.52 12.92 -32.63
N LYS A 83 1.07 14.18 -32.49
CA LYS A 83 1.36 15.25 -33.47
C LYS A 83 2.85 15.62 -33.58
N ARG A 84 3.68 15.20 -32.62
CA ARG A 84 5.16 15.33 -32.64
C ARG A 84 5.87 14.07 -33.15
N GLY A 85 5.14 13.11 -33.70
CA GLY A 85 5.71 11.88 -34.23
C GLY A 85 6.05 10.84 -33.15
N ILE A 86 5.41 10.89 -31.99
CA ILE A 86 5.62 9.94 -30.88
C ILE A 86 4.38 9.08 -30.69
N ALA A 87 4.51 7.76 -30.69
CA ALA A 87 3.38 6.89 -30.35
C ALA A 87 3.12 6.92 -28.84
N SER A 88 1.89 7.25 -28.42
CA SER A 88 1.55 7.42 -27.00
C SER A 88 0.47 6.42 -26.55
N LEU A 89 0.84 5.49 -25.67
CA LEU A 89 -0.07 4.50 -25.08
C LEU A 89 -0.62 5.00 -23.73
N ASN A 90 -1.91 5.31 -23.70
CA ASN A 90 -2.65 5.77 -22.52
C ASN A 90 -3.40 4.60 -21.87
N VAL A 91 -2.91 4.15 -20.72
CA VAL A 91 -3.43 2.95 -20.03
C VAL A 91 -4.38 3.32 -18.90
N GLU A 92 -5.43 2.52 -18.69
CA GLU A 92 -6.30 2.71 -17.54
C GLU A 92 -5.57 2.38 -16.22
N TRP A 93 -6.03 2.99 -15.14
CA TRP A 93 -5.51 2.78 -13.78
C TRP A 93 -6.58 2.13 -12.91
N PHE A 94 -6.16 1.29 -11.96
CA PHE A 94 -7.07 0.59 -11.06
C PHE A 94 -7.93 1.58 -10.26
N ALA A 95 -9.18 1.21 -10.01
CA ALA A 95 -10.21 2.06 -9.39
C ALA A 95 -10.60 3.31 -10.18
N GLN A 96 -10.16 3.49 -11.44
CA GLN A 96 -10.46 4.69 -12.25
C GLN A 96 -11.02 4.35 -13.63
N GLY A 97 -11.72 5.32 -14.23
CA GLY A 97 -12.34 5.15 -15.55
C GLY A 97 -13.17 3.86 -15.62
N GLN A 98 -12.82 2.98 -16.57
CA GLN A 98 -13.50 1.70 -16.76
C GLN A 98 -13.19 0.65 -15.68
N LEU A 99 -12.13 0.84 -14.90
CA LEU A 99 -11.77 -0.01 -13.76
C LEU A 99 -12.24 0.58 -12.42
N ARG A 100 -13.10 1.61 -12.44
CA ARG A 100 -13.69 2.20 -11.24
C ARG A 100 -14.80 1.32 -10.65
N THR A 101 -14.37 0.23 -10.02
CA THR A 101 -15.24 -0.69 -9.27
C THR A 101 -14.70 -0.91 -7.88
N ASP A 102 -15.56 -1.35 -6.95
CA ASP A 102 -15.16 -1.67 -5.58
C ASP A 102 -14.04 -2.70 -5.53
N GLY A 103 -14.04 -3.67 -6.46
CA GLY A 103 -13.04 -4.73 -6.58
C GLY A 103 -11.62 -4.26 -6.84
N PHE A 104 -11.47 -3.09 -7.48
CA PHE A 104 -10.18 -2.47 -7.77
C PHE A 104 -9.77 -1.39 -6.78
N SER A 105 -10.52 -1.19 -5.68
CA SER A 105 -10.09 -0.32 -4.58
C SER A 105 -8.66 -0.65 -4.17
N HIS A 106 -7.79 0.36 -4.10
CA HIS A 106 -6.37 0.16 -3.77
C HIS A 106 -6.20 -0.55 -2.42
N TYR A 107 -7.07 -0.25 -1.45
CA TYR A 107 -7.06 -0.86 -0.11
C TYR A 107 -7.48 -2.35 -0.10
N ARG A 108 -7.98 -2.86 -1.23
CA ARG A 108 -8.32 -4.27 -1.40
C ARG A 108 -7.12 -5.09 -1.91
N MET A 109 -6.10 -4.43 -2.46
CA MET A 109 -4.89 -5.12 -2.96
C MET A 109 -4.18 -5.91 -1.86
N ASN A 110 -4.27 -5.46 -0.59
CA ASN A 110 -3.62 -6.10 0.55
C ASN A 110 -4.21 -7.48 0.90
N GLN A 111 -5.37 -7.87 0.34
CA GLN A 111 -5.83 -9.26 0.41
C GLN A 111 -4.79 -10.23 -0.21
N LEU A 112 -4.05 -9.77 -1.22
CA LEU A 112 -2.93 -10.51 -1.79
C LEU A 112 -1.77 -10.63 -0.80
N ASP A 113 -1.47 -9.55 -0.06
CA ASP A 113 -0.38 -9.54 0.93
C ASP A 113 -0.60 -10.63 1.98
N LEU A 114 -1.82 -10.77 2.50
CA LEU A 114 -2.19 -11.86 3.42
C LEU A 114 -1.84 -13.25 2.85
N CYS A 115 -2.00 -13.43 1.53
CA CYS A 115 -1.72 -14.67 0.81
C CYS A 115 -0.22 -14.88 0.47
N GLY A 116 0.68 -13.98 0.85
CA GLY A 116 2.10 -14.04 0.51
C GLY A 116 2.42 -13.66 -0.94
N VAL A 117 1.50 -12.95 -1.60
CA VAL A 117 1.70 -12.36 -2.94
C VAL A 117 1.62 -10.86 -2.80
N SER A 118 2.63 -10.11 -3.24
CA SER A 118 2.60 -8.66 -3.10
C SER A 118 1.39 -8.05 -3.81
N GLY A 119 0.59 -7.29 -3.05
CA GLY A 119 -0.51 -6.49 -3.60
C GLY A 119 -0.04 -5.44 -4.62
N LEU A 120 1.26 -5.14 -4.65
CA LEU A 120 1.88 -4.24 -5.62
C LEU A 120 2.09 -4.91 -6.99
N ALA A 121 2.12 -6.25 -7.04
CA ALA A 121 2.42 -6.99 -8.26
C ALA A 121 1.47 -6.66 -9.44
N PRO A 122 0.13 -6.58 -9.27
CA PRO A 122 -0.77 -6.15 -10.33
C PRO A 122 -0.43 -4.76 -10.91
N PHE A 123 -0.04 -3.80 -10.06
CA PHE A 123 0.34 -2.45 -10.48
C PHE A 123 1.62 -2.45 -11.32
N TYR A 124 2.69 -3.08 -10.81
CA TYR A 124 3.97 -3.14 -11.52
C TYR A 124 3.85 -3.90 -12.85
N LEU A 125 3.18 -5.06 -12.83
CA LEU A 125 3.04 -5.90 -14.02
C LEU A 125 2.10 -5.26 -15.05
N ALA A 126 1.07 -4.51 -14.65
CA ALA A 126 0.26 -3.74 -15.59
C ALA A 126 1.10 -2.70 -16.37
N MET A 127 2.04 -2.02 -15.72
CA MET A 127 2.96 -1.09 -16.40
C MET A 127 3.99 -1.82 -17.27
N SER A 128 4.59 -2.89 -16.75
CA SER A 128 5.60 -3.66 -17.48
C SER A 128 5.03 -4.32 -18.75
N ARG A 129 3.80 -4.85 -18.68
CA ARG A 129 3.08 -5.43 -19.84
C ARG A 129 2.61 -4.36 -20.82
N ALA A 130 2.33 -3.14 -20.36
CA ALA A 130 2.09 -2.01 -21.25
C ALA A 130 3.36 -1.65 -22.05
N LEU A 131 4.53 -1.66 -21.42
CA LEU A 131 5.81 -1.49 -22.12
C LEU A 131 6.06 -2.63 -23.11
N ASP A 132 5.74 -3.88 -22.76
CA ASP A 132 5.81 -5.02 -23.70
C ASP A 132 4.95 -4.77 -24.94
N ALA A 133 3.70 -4.35 -24.76
CA ALA A 133 2.78 -4.05 -25.85
C ALA A 133 3.24 -2.87 -26.71
N LEU A 134 3.76 -1.81 -26.06
CA LEU A 134 4.24 -0.59 -26.73
C LEU A 134 5.50 -0.85 -27.55
N LEU A 135 6.46 -1.60 -27.01
CA LEU A 135 7.73 -1.92 -27.67
C LEU A 135 7.62 -3.02 -28.73
N ALA A 136 6.53 -3.79 -28.71
CA ALA A 136 6.21 -4.74 -29.77
C ALA A 136 5.72 -4.08 -31.06
N LEU A 137 5.42 -2.77 -31.05
CA LEU A 137 5.05 -2.06 -32.27
C LEU A 137 6.19 -2.08 -33.29
N PRO A 138 5.93 -2.35 -34.59
CA PRO A 138 6.99 -2.53 -35.59
C PRO A 138 7.83 -1.26 -35.80
N TYR A 139 7.28 -0.09 -35.48
CA TYR A 139 7.94 1.22 -35.57
C TYR A 139 8.42 1.76 -34.22
N ALA A 140 8.27 1.04 -33.11
CA ALA A 140 8.80 1.50 -31.82
C ALA A 140 10.34 1.50 -31.81
N ASP A 141 10.92 2.60 -31.33
CA ASP A 141 12.34 2.72 -31.02
C ASP A 141 12.58 2.37 -29.53
N PRO A 142 13.24 1.24 -29.22
CA PRO A 142 13.50 0.83 -27.85
C PRO A 142 14.52 1.72 -27.11
N THR A 143 15.20 2.63 -27.82
CA THR A 143 16.15 3.58 -27.22
C THR A 143 15.52 4.94 -26.88
N ARG A 144 14.25 5.15 -27.24
CA ARG A 144 13.51 6.40 -27.03
C ARG A 144 12.13 6.12 -26.43
N VAL A 145 12.12 5.77 -25.14
CA VAL A 145 10.94 5.37 -24.37
C VAL A 145 10.70 6.33 -23.23
N ALA A 146 9.59 7.06 -23.27
CA ALA A 146 9.18 7.96 -22.20
C ALA A 146 8.06 7.37 -21.33
N VAL A 147 8.07 7.70 -20.03
CA VAL A 147 6.94 7.46 -19.13
C VAL A 147 6.62 8.75 -18.39
N SER A 148 5.34 9.12 -18.32
CA SER A 148 4.90 10.28 -17.53
C SER A 148 3.51 10.11 -16.93
N GLY A 149 3.26 10.76 -15.80
CA GLY A 149 1.96 10.76 -15.14
C GLY A 149 1.90 11.69 -13.94
N LEU A 150 0.68 12.12 -13.60
CA LEU A 150 0.34 12.95 -12.44
C LEU A 150 -0.13 12.11 -11.26
N SER A 151 0.21 12.47 -10.02
CA SER A 151 -0.32 11.86 -8.79
C SER A 151 0.05 10.38 -8.68
N GLY A 152 -0.92 9.47 -8.57
CA GLY A 152 -0.69 8.03 -8.76
C GLY A 152 0.04 7.69 -10.08
N GLY A 153 -0.11 8.51 -11.12
CA GLY A 153 0.70 8.45 -12.35
C GLY A 153 2.17 8.85 -12.16
N GLY A 154 2.44 9.79 -11.25
CA GLY A 154 3.80 10.17 -10.88
C GLY A 154 4.49 9.06 -10.08
N TRP A 155 3.75 8.45 -9.15
CA TRP A 155 4.19 7.24 -8.45
C TRP A 155 4.48 6.08 -9.41
N GLN A 156 3.57 5.80 -10.34
CA GLN A 156 3.78 4.79 -11.39
C GLN A 156 5.06 5.06 -12.16
N THR A 157 5.24 6.31 -12.60
CA THR A 157 6.38 6.72 -13.40
C THR A 157 7.68 6.45 -12.66
N ILE A 158 7.80 6.84 -11.38
CA ILE A 158 9.03 6.60 -10.62
C ILE A 158 9.28 5.11 -10.35
N VAL A 159 8.22 4.34 -10.04
CA VAL A 159 8.35 2.90 -9.75
C VAL A 159 8.76 2.11 -10.99
N ILE A 160 8.08 2.28 -12.13
CA ILE A 160 8.45 1.53 -13.34
C ILE A 160 9.79 2.02 -13.90
N SER A 161 10.07 3.32 -13.87
CA SER A 161 11.30 3.85 -14.48
C SER A 161 12.53 3.51 -13.66
N SER A 162 12.44 3.37 -12.33
CA SER A 162 13.58 2.97 -11.50
C SER A 162 13.93 1.48 -11.62
N LEU A 163 12.96 0.63 -11.98
CA LEU A 163 13.12 -0.83 -11.99
C LEU A 163 13.18 -1.45 -13.40
N ASP A 164 12.61 -0.78 -14.40
CA ASP A 164 12.63 -1.23 -15.79
C ASP A 164 13.56 -0.34 -16.64
N PRO A 165 14.75 -0.84 -17.03
CA PRO A 165 15.75 -0.04 -17.73
C PRO A 165 15.35 0.32 -19.17
N ARG A 166 14.25 -0.25 -19.69
CA ARG A 166 13.73 0.10 -21.02
C ARG A 166 13.19 1.53 -21.08
N VAL A 167 12.80 2.11 -19.95
CA VAL A 167 12.39 3.51 -19.88
C VAL A 167 13.64 4.39 -19.97
N THR A 168 13.75 5.27 -20.96
CA THR A 168 14.92 6.14 -21.18
C THR A 168 14.67 7.61 -20.82
N LEU A 169 13.41 8.01 -20.66
CA LEU A 169 12.98 9.32 -20.19
C LEU A 169 11.83 9.18 -19.16
N ALA A 170 12.04 9.63 -17.94
CA ALA A 170 11.00 9.62 -16.90
C ALA A 170 10.54 11.05 -16.55
N ASN A 171 9.22 11.27 -16.50
CA ASN A 171 8.64 12.49 -15.96
C ASN A 171 7.53 12.20 -14.94
N PRO A 172 7.90 11.85 -13.70
CA PRO A 172 6.93 11.77 -12.63
C PRO A 172 6.47 13.18 -12.22
N VAL A 173 5.15 13.38 -12.16
CA VAL A 173 4.54 14.67 -11.82
C VAL A 173 3.77 14.55 -10.51
N ALA A 174 4.19 15.30 -9.48
CA ALA A 174 3.55 15.42 -8.16
C ALA A 174 2.93 14.11 -7.63
N GLY A 175 3.76 13.05 -7.51
CA GLY A 175 3.26 11.71 -7.23
C GLY A 175 3.96 10.94 -6.13
N TYR A 176 5.03 11.48 -5.56
CA TYR A 176 5.80 10.81 -4.52
C TYR A 176 6.71 11.79 -3.76
N SER A 177 7.10 11.39 -2.56
CA SER A 177 8.10 12.03 -1.69
C SER A 177 8.78 10.94 -0.86
N SER A 178 9.88 11.28 -0.19
CA SER A 178 10.63 10.31 0.62
C SER A 178 9.83 9.82 1.83
N TYR A 179 10.11 8.61 2.33
CA TYR A 179 9.47 8.14 3.57
C TYR A 179 9.78 9.04 4.77
N ARG A 180 10.99 9.61 4.82
CA ARG A 180 11.33 10.63 5.82
C ARG A 180 10.44 11.86 5.70
N THR A 181 10.22 12.37 4.48
CA THR A 181 9.29 13.48 4.23
C THR A 181 7.89 13.14 4.73
N ARG A 182 7.38 11.95 4.44
CA ARG A 182 6.05 11.51 4.89
C ARG A 182 5.89 11.44 6.41
N SER A 183 6.98 11.22 7.15
CA SER A 183 6.96 11.23 8.63
C SER A 183 6.75 12.63 9.21
N GLU A 184 7.10 13.68 8.47
CA GLU A 184 6.99 15.09 8.87
C GLU A 184 5.76 15.77 8.25
N TYR A 185 5.32 15.30 7.08
CA TYR A 185 4.23 15.89 6.29
C TYR A 185 3.11 14.86 6.04
N PRO A 186 2.13 14.74 6.96
CA PRO A 186 1.04 13.75 6.84
C PRO A 186 0.13 13.92 5.60
N SER A 187 0.21 15.07 4.92
CA SER A 187 -0.43 15.30 3.62
C SER A 187 0.05 14.32 2.56
N ASP A 188 1.29 13.85 2.67
CA ASP A 188 1.97 12.98 1.71
C ASP A 188 1.84 11.49 2.04
N LEU A 189 1.11 11.13 3.09
CA LEU A 189 0.82 9.73 3.40
C LEU A 189 0.11 9.10 2.19
N GLY A 190 0.74 8.08 1.62
CA GLY A 190 0.30 7.43 0.41
C GLY A 190 -0.54 6.19 0.65
N ASP A 191 -1.37 5.86 -0.33
CA ASP A 191 -2.21 4.66 -0.34
C ASP A 191 -1.37 3.36 -0.37
N SER A 192 -2.04 2.20 -0.35
CA SER A 192 -1.40 0.88 -0.27
C SER A 192 -0.31 0.65 -1.31
N GLU A 193 -0.50 1.08 -2.56
CA GLU A 193 0.50 0.92 -3.62
C GLU A 193 1.73 1.80 -3.38
N GLN A 194 1.56 2.93 -2.71
CA GLN A 194 2.63 3.88 -2.40
C GLN A 194 3.37 3.55 -1.11
N THR A 195 2.86 2.61 -0.31
CA THR A 195 3.41 2.19 0.98
C THR A 195 3.48 0.66 1.08
N PRO A 196 4.17 -0.02 0.13
CA PRO A 196 4.24 -1.48 0.11
C PRO A 196 5.08 -2.03 1.27
N ASN A 197 4.73 -3.22 1.74
CA ASN A 197 5.44 -3.94 2.79
C ASN A 197 6.96 -3.99 2.53
N ASP A 198 7.74 -3.74 3.57
CA ASP A 198 9.20 -3.82 3.61
C ASP A 198 9.98 -2.88 2.68
N LEU A 199 9.34 -2.02 1.86
CA LEU A 199 10.07 -1.18 0.92
C LEU A 199 11.09 -0.28 1.61
N ALA A 200 10.74 0.33 2.75
CA ALA A 200 11.62 1.22 3.49
C ALA A 200 12.79 0.50 4.20
N THR A 201 12.82 -0.84 4.18
CA THR A 201 13.97 -1.63 4.67
C THR A 201 15.08 -1.76 3.65
N VAL A 202 14.78 -1.56 2.36
CA VAL A 202 15.72 -1.76 1.25
C VAL A 202 15.92 -0.51 0.40
N ALA A 203 14.92 0.37 0.32
CA ALA A 203 14.94 1.56 -0.51
C ALA A 203 14.04 2.66 0.04
N ASP A 204 14.19 3.86 -0.52
CA ASP A 204 13.28 4.99 -0.35
C ASP A 204 13.06 5.54 -1.76
N TYR A 205 12.02 6.34 -1.96
CA TYR A 205 11.79 7.01 -3.23
C TYR A 205 12.97 7.90 -3.64
N THR A 206 13.77 8.42 -2.70
CA THR A 206 15.05 9.09 -3.01
C THR A 206 16.01 8.17 -3.77
N HIS A 207 16.13 6.91 -3.35
CA HIS A 207 16.93 5.90 -4.02
C HIS A 207 16.35 5.58 -5.41
N LEU A 208 15.03 5.43 -5.52
CA LEU A 208 14.38 5.20 -6.82
C LEU A 208 14.62 6.36 -7.80
N THR A 209 14.63 7.61 -7.32
CA THR A 209 15.01 8.78 -8.15
C THR A 209 16.46 8.71 -8.59
N ALA A 210 17.38 8.35 -7.70
CA ALA A 210 18.79 8.20 -8.04
C ALA A 210 19.05 7.09 -9.07
N LEU A 211 18.27 6.00 -9.05
CA LEU A 211 18.33 4.90 -10.05
C LEU A 211 17.96 5.33 -11.48
N LEU A 212 17.44 6.54 -11.67
CA LEU A 212 17.22 7.11 -13.01
C LEU A 212 18.53 7.59 -13.67
N ALA A 213 19.64 7.65 -12.93
CA ALA A 213 20.94 8.07 -13.47
C ALA A 213 21.37 7.20 -14.67
N GLY A 214 22.10 7.83 -15.60
CA GLY A 214 22.42 7.26 -16.91
C GLY A 214 21.31 7.42 -17.96
N ARG A 215 20.12 7.89 -17.55
CA ARG A 215 18.96 8.18 -18.40
C ARG A 215 18.46 9.60 -18.14
N SER A 216 17.41 10.03 -18.84
CA SER A 216 16.82 11.36 -18.67
C SER A 216 15.69 11.36 -17.63
N ALA A 217 15.69 12.33 -16.72
CA ALA A 217 14.66 12.50 -15.68
C ALA A 217 14.25 13.97 -15.55
N LEU A 218 12.94 14.22 -15.59
CA LEU A 218 12.33 15.51 -15.26
C LEU A 218 11.42 15.31 -14.04
N LEU A 219 11.78 15.89 -12.90
CA LEU A 219 10.94 15.90 -11.70
C LEU A 219 10.01 17.11 -11.71
N THR A 220 8.71 16.89 -11.91
CA THR A 220 7.74 17.99 -11.98
C THR A 220 6.89 18.02 -10.72
N TYR A 221 6.81 19.19 -10.07
CA TYR A 221 6.04 19.41 -8.85
C TYR A 221 5.24 20.72 -8.95
N ASN A 222 4.24 20.88 -8.09
CA ASN A 222 3.38 22.07 -8.07
C ASN A 222 3.59 22.84 -6.76
N ALA A 223 3.72 24.17 -6.85
CA ALA A 223 4.10 25.02 -5.72
C ALA A 223 3.02 25.14 -4.64
N LYS A 224 1.75 25.05 -5.03
CA LYS A 224 0.56 25.18 -4.19
C LYS A 224 -0.29 23.92 -4.29
N ASP A 225 0.37 22.76 -4.35
CA ASP A 225 -0.32 21.50 -4.48
C ASP A 225 -1.31 21.33 -3.32
N ASN A 226 -2.59 21.33 -3.66
CA ASN A 226 -3.70 21.29 -2.71
C ASN A 226 -4.19 19.86 -2.45
N CYS A 227 -3.48 18.86 -2.98
CA CYS A 227 -3.74 17.44 -2.76
C CYS A 227 -2.64 16.81 -1.90
N CYS A 228 -1.40 16.76 -2.43
CA CYS A 228 -0.24 16.13 -1.80
C CYS A 228 1.05 16.47 -2.57
N PHE A 229 2.22 16.22 -1.97
CA PHE A 229 3.53 16.38 -2.59
C PHE A 229 3.81 17.81 -3.06
N ALA A 230 3.52 18.82 -2.24
CA ALA A 230 3.86 20.21 -2.60
C ALA A 230 5.38 20.36 -2.77
N SER A 231 5.79 21.18 -3.74
CA SER A 231 7.21 21.25 -4.15
C SER A 231 8.16 21.69 -3.03
N ASP A 232 7.66 22.47 -2.07
CA ASP A 232 8.43 23.07 -0.97
C ASP A 232 9.07 22.02 -0.04
N HIS A 233 8.42 20.88 0.17
CA HIS A 233 8.92 19.80 1.02
C HIS A 233 9.25 18.51 0.25
N ALA A 234 8.55 18.22 -0.85
CA ALA A 234 8.69 16.93 -1.53
C ALA A 234 9.92 16.86 -2.46
N LEU A 235 10.26 17.94 -3.17
CA LEU A 235 11.23 17.90 -4.27
C LEU A 235 12.70 17.93 -3.82
N ALA A 236 13.05 18.81 -2.88
CA ALA A 236 14.45 19.05 -2.52
C ALA A 236 15.18 17.78 -2.00
N PRO A 237 14.57 16.93 -1.13
CA PRO A 237 15.21 15.68 -0.71
C PRO A 237 15.50 14.70 -1.85
N LEU A 238 14.63 14.67 -2.88
CA LEU A 238 14.78 13.79 -4.03
C LEU A 238 15.95 14.24 -4.93
N LEU A 239 16.07 15.54 -5.17
CA LEU A 239 17.19 16.12 -5.92
C LEU A 239 18.52 15.93 -5.18
N ALA A 240 18.55 16.20 -3.87
CA ALA A 240 19.74 16.03 -3.05
C ALA A 240 20.31 14.60 -3.11
N ALA A 241 19.43 13.59 -3.20
CA ALA A 241 19.85 12.20 -3.36
C ALA A 241 20.28 11.84 -4.79
N ALA A 242 19.61 12.38 -5.81
CA ALA A 242 19.83 12.00 -7.21
C ALA A 242 21.00 12.75 -7.88
N GLU A 243 21.18 14.05 -7.59
CA GLU A 243 22.19 14.90 -8.24
C GLU A 243 23.61 14.32 -8.18
N PRO A 244 24.13 13.86 -7.01
CA PRO A 244 25.47 13.27 -6.95
C PRO A 244 25.62 12.04 -7.85
N VAL A 245 24.57 11.22 -7.97
CA VAL A 245 24.60 10.02 -8.80
C VAL A 245 24.60 10.38 -10.28
N PHE A 246 23.80 11.36 -10.72
CA PHE A 246 23.86 11.85 -12.10
C PHE A 246 25.21 12.49 -12.46
N GLN A 247 25.87 13.16 -11.51
CA GLN A 247 27.22 13.68 -11.68
C GLN A 247 28.25 12.54 -11.88
N LEU A 248 28.13 11.43 -11.15
CA LEU A 248 29.00 10.26 -11.33
C LEU A 248 28.90 9.65 -12.73
N TYR A 249 27.74 9.76 -13.39
CA TYR A 249 27.55 9.35 -14.79
C TYR A 249 28.09 10.36 -15.81
N GLY A 250 28.62 11.50 -15.37
CA GLY A 250 29.06 12.60 -16.25
C GLY A 250 27.91 13.25 -17.02
N GLN A 251 26.67 13.10 -16.55
CA GLN A 251 25.46 13.54 -17.26
C GLN A 251 24.51 14.35 -16.35
N PRO A 252 24.98 15.34 -15.57
CA PRO A 252 24.13 16.10 -14.65
C PRO A 252 22.96 16.81 -15.36
N GLN A 253 23.14 17.24 -16.62
CA GLN A 253 22.13 17.90 -17.45
C GLN A 253 20.91 17.01 -17.78
N ARG A 254 20.99 15.69 -17.54
CA ARG A 254 19.90 14.74 -17.75
C ARG A 254 18.95 14.65 -16.55
N LEU A 255 19.31 15.20 -15.39
CA LEU A 255 18.38 15.41 -14.28
C LEU A 255 17.92 16.87 -14.32
N ARG A 256 16.62 17.09 -14.41
CA ARG A 256 16.00 18.42 -14.36
C ARG A 256 14.82 18.41 -13.41
N SER A 257 14.45 19.58 -12.92
CA SER A 257 13.21 19.79 -12.18
C SER A 257 12.39 20.92 -12.79
N HIS A 258 11.08 20.88 -12.59
CA HIS A 258 10.14 21.94 -12.96
C HIS A 258 9.14 22.14 -11.84
N ILE A 259 8.90 23.39 -11.46
CA ILE A 259 7.90 23.75 -10.47
C ILE A 259 6.83 24.60 -11.17
N ASN A 260 5.60 24.10 -11.23
CA ASN A 260 4.46 24.90 -11.67
C ASN A 260 4.04 25.85 -10.54
N VAL A 261 4.02 27.16 -10.83
CA VAL A 261 3.66 28.21 -9.85
C VAL A 261 2.26 28.78 -10.11
N ASP A 262 1.85 28.80 -11.37
CA ASP A 262 0.54 29.27 -11.83
C ASP A 262 -0.12 28.20 -12.73
N PRO A 263 -1.26 27.62 -12.33
CA PRO A 263 -1.98 27.85 -11.08
C PRO A 263 -1.22 27.32 -9.84
N GLY A 264 -0.25 26.43 -10.03
CA GLY A 264 0.51 25.79 -8.96
C GLY A 264 -0.28 24.75 -8.17
N THR A 265 -1.52 24.45 -8.55
CA THR A 265 -2.40 23.44 -7.92
C THR A 265 -2.03 22.03 -8.37
N HIS A 266 -2.68 21.00 -7.85
CA HIS A 266 -2.44 19.60 -8.23
C HIS A 266 -2.82 19.32 -9.71
N ASN A 267 -1.87 19.49 -10.64
CA ASN A 267 -2.18 19.48 -12.07
C ASN A 267 -1.05 18.94 -12.99
N PHE A 268 -1.43 18.64 -14.24
CA PHE A 268 -0.51 18.40 -15.36
C PHE A 268 -1.01 19.17 -16.60
N GLU A 269 -1.20 20.48 -16.40
CA GLU A 269 -1.71 21.42 -17.38
C GLU A 269 -0.61 21.93 -18.32
N VAL A 270 -0.91 22.95 -19.13
CA VAL A 270 -0.07 23.43 -20.23
C VAL A 270 1.37 23.71 -19.80
N ASP A 271 1.59 24.40 -18.69
CA ASP A 271 2.94 24.71 -18.21
C ASP A 271 3.77 23.44 -17.93
N ASN A 272 3.22 22.51 -17.14
CA ASN A 272 3.82 21.22 -16.87
C ASN A 272 4.03 20.38 -18.15
N ARG A 273 3.05 20.35 -19.06
CA ARG A 273 3.15 19.62 -20.33
C ARG A 273 4.23 20.18 -21.23
N GLN A 274 4.36 21.50 -21.35
CA GLN A 274 5.42 22.12 -22.14
C GLN A 274 6.80 21.88 -21.52
N ALA A 275 6.93 21.84 -20.19
CA ALA A 275 8.18 21.42 -19.55
C ALA A 275 8.57 19.99 -19.94
N PHE A 276 7.60 19.08 -19.95
CA PHE A 276 7.80 17.71 -20.43
C PHE A 276 8.17 17.67 -21.92
N TYR A 277 7.47 18.42 -22.79
CA TYR A 277 7.77 18.45 -24.22
C TYR A 277 9.17 19.02 -24.51
N ARG A 278 9.63 20.03 -23.76
CA ARG A 278 11.02 20.50 -23.86
C ARG A 278 12.02 19.38 -23.55
N MET A 279 11.79 18.64 -22.47
CA MET A 279 12.63 17.50 -22.09
C MET A 279 12.63 16.38 -23.16
N VAL A 280 11.46 16.11 -23.76
CA VAL A 280 11.31 15.18 -24.89
C VAL A 280 12.10 15.65 -26.10
N GLY A 281 12.01 16.93 -26.47
CA GLY A 281 12.76 17.52 -27.58
C GLY A 281 14.27 17.34 -27.41
N ASP A 282 14.79 17.75 -26.25
CA ASP A 282 16.22 17.66 -25.93
C ASP A 282 16.73 16.22 -25.88
N THR A 283 15.89 15.27 -25.47
CA THR A 283 16.30 13.87 -25.29
C THR A 283 16.15 13.06 -26.58
N PHE A 284 15.05 13.23 -27.34
CA PHE A 284 14.69 12.35 -28.46
C PHE A 284 14.85 13.00 -29.84
N PHE A 285 14.94 14.32 -29.90
CA PHE A 285 15.11 15.10 -31.13
C PHE A 285 16.24 16.14 -31.00
N PRO A 286 17.42 15.78 -30.47
CA PRO A 286 18.48 16.74 -30.19
C PRO A 286 18.90 17.47 -31.47
N GLY A 287 18.82 18.79 -31.46
CA GLY A 287 19.21 19.64 -32.58
C GLY A 287 18.27 19.62 -33.79
N ASP A 288 17.08 19.00 -33.73
CA ASP A 288 16.10 19.07 -34.81
C ASP A 288 15.44 20.46 -34.84
N PRO A 289 15.72 21.32 -35.85
CA PRO A 289 15.19 22.68 -35.90
C PRO A 289 13.68 22.72 -36.18
N ARG A 290 13.04 21.58 -36.44
CA ARG A 290 11.60 21.45 -36.68
C ARG A 290 10.83 21.10 -35.41
N TYR A 291 11.49 20.62 -34.36
CA TYR A 291 10.81 20.29 -33.10
C TYR A 291 10.29 21.57 -32.43
N ARG A 292 9.06 21.51 -31.90
CA ARG A 292 8.39 22.61 -31.19
C ARG A 292 7.83 22.09 -29.88
N ALA A 293 8.19 22.75 -28.78
CA ALA A 293 7.78 22.33 -27.44
C ALA A 293 6.50 23.03 -26.96
N GLU A 294 6.01 24.02 -27.71
CA GLU A 294 4.80 24.78 -27.44
C GLU A 294 3.55 23.90 -27.60
N GLU A 295 2.61 23.96 -26.67
CA GLU A 295 1.37 23.16 -26.74
C GLU A 295 0.65 23.38 -28.09
N ILE A 296 0.28 22.28 -28.75
CA ILE A 296 -0.51 22.30 -29.97
C ILE A 296 -1.98 22.33 -29.57
N GLU A 297 -2.69 23.39 -29.94
CA GLU A 297 -4.11 23.55 -29.63
C GLU A 297 -4.91 22.36 -30.16
N SER A 298 -5.53 21.61 -29.24
CA SER A 298 -6.19 20.33 -29.55
C SER A 298 -7.45 20.11 -28.69
N ALA A 299 -7.95 21.13 -28.01
CA ALA A 299 -9.11 21.01 -27.11
C ALA A 299 -10.38 20.53 -27.84
N THR A 300 -10.55 20.94 -29.11
CA THR A 300 -11.66 20.53 -29.97
C THR A 300 -11.57 19.09 -30.47
N GLU A 301 -10.46 18.40 -30.22
CA GLU A 301 -10.21 17.03 -30.69
C GLU A 301 -10.45 15.96 -29.62
N LEU A 302 -10.79 16.40 -28.41
CA LEU A 302 -11.11 15.52 -27.29
C LEU A 302 -12.29 14.61 -27.62
N LYS A 303 -12.12 13.33 -27.30
CA LYS A 303 -13.20 12.33 -27.42
C LYS A 303 -13.92 12.20 -26.09
N THR A 304 -15.18 11.79 -26.15
CA THR A 304 -15.96 11.52 -24.94
C THR A 304 -15.50 10.21 -24.29
N ALA A 305 -15.81 10.00 -23.00
CA ALA A 305 -15.55 8.73 -22.34
C ALA A 305 -16.24 7.55 -23.07
N ALA A 306 -17.44 7.77 -23.61
CA ALA A 306 -18.18 6.78 -24.38
C ALA A 306 -17.41 6.35 -25.63
N ASP A 307 -16.90 7.30 -26.42
CA ASP A 307 -16.08 7.04 -27.62
C ASP A 307 -14.85 6.20 -27.27
N LEU A 308 -14.25 6.46 -26.12
CA LEU A 308 -12.99 5.85 -25.67
C LEU A 308 -13.17 4.54 -24.91
N THR A 309 -14.39 4.04 -24.76
CA THR A 309 -14.69 2.75 -24.11
C THR A 309 -14.02 1.60 -24.86
N VAL A 310 -13.40 0.69 -24.10
CA VAL A 310 -12.73 -0.53 -24.55
C VAL A 310 -13.41 -1.71 -23.85
N PRO A 311 -14.11 -2.59 -24.57
CA PRO A 311 -14.75 -3.76 -23.98
C PRO A 311 -13.76 -4.63 -23.21
N LEU A 312 -14.11 -5.04 -21.99
CA LEU A 312 -13.34 -6.00 -21.18
C LEU A 312 -14.03 -7.37 -21.19
N PRO A 313 -13.28 -8.48 -20.96
CA PRO A 313 -13.90 -9.78 -20.75
C PRO A 313 -14.88 -9.76 -19.58
N ALA A 314 -15.94 -10.57 -19.64
CA ALA A 314 -16.93 -10.63 -18.57
C ALA A 314 -16.35 -11.13 -17.23
N ASP A 315 -15.31 -11.96 -17.31
CA ASP A 315 -14.56 -12.55 -16.21
C ASP A 315 -13.24 -11.82 -15.93
N ASN A 316 -13.20 -10.51 -16.14
CA ASN A 316 -12.00 -9.72 -15.85
C ASN A 316 -11.72 -9.66 -14.33
N PHE A 317 -10.63 -10.28 -13.89
CA PHE A 317 -10.32 -10.43 -12.47
C PHE A 317 -10.01 -9.10 -11.80
N ASP A 318 -10.61 -8.86 -10.64
CA ASP A 318 -10.23 -7.80 -9.71
C ASP A 318 -9.25 -8.27 -8.62
N PHE A 319 -8.85 -7.38 -7.69
CA PHE A 319 -7.93 -7.74 -6.62
C PHE A 319 -8.48 -8.84 -5.70
N HIS A 320 -9.79 -8.86 -5.47
CA HIS A 320 -10.44 -9.84 -4.61
C HIS A 320 -10.47 -11.22 -5.27
N GLN A 321 -10.79 -11.29 -6.57
CA GLN A 321 -10.76 -12.53 -7.34
C GLN A 321 -9.34 -13.11 -7.43
N LEU A 322 -8.33 -12.26 -7.64
CA LEU A 322 -6.92 -12.66 -7.58
C LEU A 322 -6.54 -13.21 -6.19
N ALA A 323 -6.97 -12.54 -5.11
CA ALA A 323 -6.72 -12.99 -3.73
C ALA A 323 -7.44 -14.31 -3.40
N ARG A 324 -8.69 -14.49 -3.84
CA ARG A 324 -9.41 -15.77 -3.70
C ARG A 324 -8.67 -16.92 -4.41
N ALA A 325 -8.17 -16.68 -5.62
CA ALA A 325 -7.40 -17.66 -6.35
C ALA A 325 -6.08 -18.00 -5.64
N ALA A 326 -5.39 -17.00 -5.08
CA ALA A 326 -4.17 -17.20 -4.31
C ALA A 326 -4.41 -17.96 -2.99
N ALA A 327 -5.50 -17.65 -2.28
CA ALA A 327 -5.85 -18.25 -0.99
C ALA A 327 -6.31 -19.71 -1.08
N ALA A 328 -6.83 -20.16 -2.23
CA ALA A 328 -7.42 -21.48 -2.40
C ALA A 328 -6.49 -22.66 -2.07
N LYS A 329 -5.17 -22.44 -2.06
CA LYS A 329 -4.14 -23.46 -1.75
C LYS A 329 -3.42 -23.20 -0.42
N LEU A 330 -3.95 -22.31 0.41
CA LEU A 330 -3.33 -21.89 1.67
C LEU A 330 -4.16 -22.36 2.90
N PRO A 331 -3.53 -22.55 4.07
CA PRO A 331 -2.09 -22.45 4.34
C PRO A 331 -1.29 -23.60 3.71
N ARG A 332 0.02 -23.43 3.55
CA ARG A 332 0.87 -24.51 3.02
C ARG A 332 0.97 -25.67 4.04
N PRO A 333 1.07 -26.93 3.59
CA PRO A 333 1.03 -28.10 4.47
C PRO A 333 2.16 -28.23 5.51
N SER A 334 3.19 -27.39 5.48
CA SER A 334 4.25 -27.41 6.49
C SER A 334 3.64 -27.13 7.87
N ALA A 335 3.99 -27.94 8.88
CA ALA A 335 3.53 -27.74 10.24
C ALA A 335 3.91 -26.33 10.71
N ALA A 336 2.93 -25.46 10.93
CA ALA A 336 3.17 -24.14 11.48
C ALA A 336 3.92 -24.29 12.81
N THR A 337 5.07 -23.62 12.94
CA THR A 337 5.87 -23.61 14.17
C THR A 337 5.78 -22.25 14.84
N ARG A 338 6.14 -22.18 16.13
CA ARG A 338 6.27 -20.89 16.83
C ARG A 338 7.36 -20.01 16.21
N GLU A 339 8.43 -20.63 15.74
CA GLU A 339 9.54 -19.92 15.08
C GLU A 339 9.09 -19.30 13.75
N SER A 340 8.39 -20.07 12.89
CA SER A 340 7.83 -19.53 11.64
C SER A 340 6.78 -18.46 11.91
N LEU A 341 5.96 -18.62 12.96
CA LEU A 341 4.97 -17.63 13.37
C LEU A 341 5.63 -16.34 13.85
N ALA A 342 6.63 -16.43 14.72
CA ALA A 342 7.38 -15.28 15.20
C ALA A 342 8.10 -14.56 14.06
N THR A 343 8.64 -15.32 13.11
CA THR A 343 9.32 -14.77 11.93
C THR A 343 8.35 -14.03 11.02
N VAL A 344 7.21 -14.61 10.63
CA VAL A 344 6.28 -13.98 9.66
C VAL A 344 5.62 -12.71 10.21
N ILE A 345 5.32 -12.67 11.51
CA ILE A 345 4.74 -11.47 12.13
C ILE A 345 5.81 -10.49 12.62
N HIS A 346 7.10 -10.81 12.51
CA HIS A 346 8.19 -9.99 13.05
C HIS A 346 8.01 -9.73 14.56
N TYR A 347 7.79 -10.80 15.33
CA TYR A 347 7.58 -10.74 16.77
C TYR A 347 8.83 -10.22 17.49
N GLN A 348 8.64 -9.29 18.44
CA GLN A 348 9.70 -8.67 19.22
C GLN A 348 9.49 -8.93 20.72
N PRO A 349 10.39 -9.65 21.41
CA PRO A 349 10.25 -9.93 22.84
C PRO A 349 10.63 -8.69 23.68
N HIS A 350 9.73 -7.71 23.75
CA HIS A 350 9.99 -6.49 24.50
C HIS A 350 9.95 -6.68 26.03
N ALA A 351 10.76 -5.89 26.73
CA ALA A 351 10.63 -5.62 28.15
C ALA A 351 9.63 -4.48 28.39
N VAL A 352 9.05 -4.43 29.59
CA VAL A 352 8.14 -3.35 30.00
C VAL A 352 8.73 -2.59 31.17
N THR A 353 8.74 -1.26 31.05
CA THR A 353 8.98 -0.36 32.18
C THR A 353 7.72 0.42 32.48
N ALA A 354 7.27 0.39 33.74
CA ALA A 354 6.09 1.11 34.19
C ALA A 354 6.51 2.26 35.12
N PRO A 355 6.36 3.53 34.70
CA PRO A 355 6.43 4.65 35.63
C PRO A 355 5.38 4.49 36.76
N PRO A 356 5.59 5.09 37.94
CA PRO A 356 4.60 5.07 39.01
C PRO A 356 3.23 5.52 38.51
N PRO A 357 2.17 4.70 38.68
CA PRO A 357 0.85 5.03 38.15
C PRO A 357 0.20 6.13 38.98
N ALA A 358 -0.63 6.95 38.33
CA ALA A 358 -1.63 7.71 39.07
C ALA A 358 -2.68 6.74 39.62
N THR A 359 -3.16 6.98 40.84
CA THR A 359 -4.16 6.11 41.47
C THR A 359 -5.40 6.88 41.89
N GLU A 360 -6.57 6.31 41.62
CA GLU A 360 -7.85 6.80 42.11
C GLU A 360 -8.58 5.68 42.86
N LYS A 361 -9.34 6.05 43.90
CA LYS A 361 -10.22 5.12 44.61
C LYS A 361 -11.66 5.61 44.54
N ARG A 362 -12.57 4.74 44.11
CA ARG A 362 -14.02 4.99 44.11
C ARG A 362 -14.71 3.81 44.77
N GLY A 363 -15.33 4.04 45.92
CA GLY A 363 -15.90 2.97 46.74
C GLY A 363 -14.83 1.96 47.16
N ASP A 364 -15.08 0.69 46.84
CA ASP A 364 -14.17 -0.44 47.10
C ASP A 364 -13.13 -0.68 46.00
N THR A 365 -13.24 0.07 44.89
CA THR A 365 -12.46 -0.15 43.68
C THR A 365 -11.31 0.85 43.61
N THR A 366 -10.10 0.34 43.43
CA THR A 366 -8.90 1.14 43.16
C THR A 366 -8.52 1.00 41.70
N ALA A 367 -8.32 2.14 41.03
CA ALA A 367 -7.81 2.25 39.67
C ALA A 367 -6.37 2.76 39.70
N ALA A 368 -5.46 2.06 39.04
CA ALA A 368 -4.09 2.50 38.79
C ALA A 368 -3.89 2.68 37.29
N PHE A 369 -3.54 3.90 36.87
CA PHE A 369 -3.39 4.29 35.47
C PHE A 369 -1.91 4.25 35.09
N TYR A 370 -1.57 3.38 34.15
CA TYR A 370 -0.20 3.17 33.68
C TYR A 370 -0.01 3.67 32.25
N ALA A 371 1.16 4.26 32.01
CA ALA A 371 1.74 4.42 30.68
C ALA A 371 2.88 3.41 30.54
N LEU A 372 2.55 2.18 30.14
CA LEU A 372 3.52 1.08 30.07
C LEU A 372 4.47 1.30 28.89
N ARG A 373 5.75 1.54 29.15
CA ARG A 373 6.76 1.64 28.10
C ARG A 373 7.17 0.24 27.67
N VAL A 374 6.89 -0.13 26.42
CA VAL A 374 7.14 -1.45 25.85
C VAL A 374 8.27 -1.34 24.82
N GLY A 375 9.45 -1.84 25.18
CA GLY A 375 10.68 -1.54 24.43
C GLY A 375 10.98 -0.04 24.42
N ASP A 376 11.67 0.42 23.38
CA ASP A 376 12.13 1.82 23.28
C ASP A 376 11.13 2.74 22.56
N ALA A 377 10.26 2.16 21.72
CA ALA A 377 9.42 2.92 20.79
C ALA A 377 7.96 3.05 21.25
N TRP A 378 7.44 2.13 22.07
CA TRP A 378 6.01 2.02 22.32
C TRP A 378 5.61 2.42 23.74
N THR A 379 4.48 3.10 23.86
CA THR A 379 3.77 3.29 25.12
C THR A 379 2.37 2.72 25.00
N VAL A 380 2.00 1.82 25.91
CA VAL A 380 0.68 1.19 25.97
C VAL A 380 -0.09 1.75 27.17
N PRO A 381 -1.18 2.49 26.96
CA PRO A 381 -2.06 2.93 28.04
C PRO A 381 -2.79 1.74 28.65
N ALA A 382 -2.80 1.71 29.98
CA ALA A 382 -3.37 0.61 30.76
C ALA A 382 -4.05 1.13 32.03
N VAL A 383 -5.09 0.43 32.49
CA VAL A 383 -5.65 0.60 33.83
C VAL A 383 -5.71 -0.74 34.54
N ALA A 384 -5.15 -0.80 35.74
CA ALA A 384 -5.38 -1.91 36.66
C ALA A 384 -6.50 -1.54 37.63
N LEU A 385 -7.57 -2.31 37.63
CA LEU A 385 -8.71 -2.18 38.54
C LEU A 385 -8.68 -3.34 39.53
N THR A 386 -8.79 -3.03 40.82
CA THR A 386 -8.72 -4.02 41.90
C THR A 386 -9.77 -3.71 42.99
N ARG A 387 -10.43 -4.75 43.49
CA ARG A 387 -11.23 -4.74 44.72
C ARG A 387 -10.64 -5.71 45.72
N GLY A 388 -10.50 -5.28 46.97
CA GLY A 388 -9.95 -6.10 48.05
C GLY A 388 -8.61 -6.75 47.68
N THR A 389 -8.47 -8.03 48.03
CA THR A 389 -7.30 -8.86 47.65
C THR A 389 -7.68 -9.75 46.45
N PRO A 390 -7.12 -9.51 45.26
CA PRO A 390 -7.50 -10.27 44.06
C PRO A 390 -6.93 -11.70 44.10
N ARG A 391 -7.69 -12.64 43.56
CA ARG A 391 -7.33 -14.08 43.46
C ARG A 391 -6.50 -14.40 42.21
N GLY A 392 -6.53 -13.50 41.22
CA GLY A 392 -5.88 -13.66 39.93
C GLY A 392 -5.85 -12.33 39.18
N THR A 393 -5.25 -12.32 37.99
CA THR A 393 -5.21 -11.16 37.11
C THR A 393 -5.69 -11.55 35.72
N THR A 394 -6.60 -10.75 35.17
CA THR A 394 -7.10 -10.86 33.79
C THR A 394 -6.62 -9.65 32.99
N LEU A 395 -5.87 -9.89 31.93
CA LEU A 395 -5.54 -8.91 30.89
C LEU A 395 -6.71 -8.85 29.91
N LEU A 396 -7.28 -7.67 29.72
CA LEU A 396 -8.52 -7.47 28.95
C LEU A 396 -8.31 -6.49 27.79
N VAL A 397 -8.68 -6.91 26.58
CA VAL A 397 -8.53 -6.13 25.34
C VAL A 397 -9.76 -6.27 24.43
N ALA A 398 -10.07 -5.22 23.66
CA ALA A 398 -11.20 -5.23 22.73
C ALA A 398 -10.97 -4.34 21.51
N ASP A 399 -11.52 -4.74 20.36
CA ASP A 399 -11.45 -3.98 19.11
C ASP A 399 -12.07 -2.58 19.24
N ALA A 400 -13.08 -2.43 20.12
CA ALA A 400 -13.73 -1.15 20.43
C ALA A 400 -13.00 -0.33 21.52
N GLY A 401 -11.83 -0.80 21.97
CA GLY A 401 -11.02 -0.20 23.03
C GLY A 401 -11.52 -0.53 24.44
N ARG A 402 -10.65 -0.41 25.44
CA ARG A 402 -10.90 -0.79 26.84
C ARG A 402 -12.15 -0.16 27.47
N LYS A 403 -12.58 1.02 26.99
CA LYS A 403 -13.80 1.70 27.46
C LYS A 403 -15.07 0.91 27.18
N SER A 404 -15.10 0.10 26.11
CA SER A 404 -16.27 -0.74 25.79
C SER A 404 -16.45 -1.91 26.76
N LEU A 405 -15.46 -2.18 27.61
CA LEU A 405 -15.40 -3.37 28.46
C LEU A 405 -15.85 -3.12 29.89
N ALA A 406 -16.55 -2.02 30.18
CA ALA A 406 -16.98 -1.66 31.54
C ALA A 406 -17.81 -2.76 32.23
N ALA A 407 -18.82 -3.31 31.54
CA ALA A 407 -19.67 -4.36 32.08
C ALA A 407 -18.90 -5.68 32.34
N ARG A 408 -17.97 -6.01 31.43
CA ARG A 408 -17.13 -7.20 31.59
C ARG A 408 -16.11 -7.04 32.71
N THR A 409 -15.53 -5.85 32.82
CA THR A 409 -14.64 -5.45 33.91
C THR A 409 -15.34 -5.61 35.26
N GLU A 410 -16.58 -5.14 35.38
CA GLU A 410 -17.38 -5.31 36.59
C GLU A 410 -17.58 -6.79 36.94
N THR A 411 -17.93 -7.61 35.95
CA THR A 411 -18.09 -9.06 36.12
C THR A 411 -16.82 -9.72 36.66
N LEU A 412 -15.66 -9.37 36.12
CA LEU A 412 -14.37 -9.91 36.54
C LEU A 412 -13.97 -9.43 37.96
N LEU A 413 -14.20 -8.15 38.27
CA LEU A 413 -13.96 -7.60 39.61
C LEU A 413 -14.86 -8.26 40.66
N ALA A 414 -16.14 -8.47 40.36
CA ALA A 414 -17.08 -9.20 41.22
C ALA A 414 -16.66 -10.66 41.42
N ALA A 415 -16.04 -11.28 40.41
CA ALA A 415 -15.41 -12.60 40.51
C ALA A 415 -14.05 -12.57 41.25
N GLY A 416 -13.64 -11.44 41.83
CA GLY A 416 -12.40 -11.32 42.60
C GLY A 416 -11.13 -11.33 41.75
N GLN A 417 -11.21 -11.03 40.46
CA GLN A 417 -10.05 -10.83 39.60
C GLN A 417 -9.56 -9.39 39.68
N ARG A 418 -8.24 -9.19 39.58
CA ARG A 418 -7.68 -7.91 39.14
C ARG A 418 -7.88 -7.81 37.63
N VAL A 419 -8.41 -6.69 37.15
CA VAL A 419 -8.56 -6.45 35.72
C VAL A 419 -7.49 -5.48 35.27
N LEU A 420 -6.63 -5.90 34.35
CA LEU A 420 -5.70 -5.03 33.64
C LEU A 420 -6.25 -4.81 32.23
N ALA A 421 -6.92 -3.69 32.00
CA ALA A 421 -7.46 -3.37 30.68
C ALA A 421 -6.49 -2.46 29.92
N ILE A 422 -6.12 -2.85 28.70
CA ILE A 422 -5.11 -2.14 27.89
C ILE A 422 -5.62 -1.82 26.49
N ASP A 423 -5.04 -0.77 25.91
CA ASP A 423 -5.29 -0.35 24.54
C ASP A 423 -3.97 -0.47 23.75
N PRO A 424 -3.66 -1.63 23.15
CA PRO A 424 -2.43 -1.84 22.38
C PRO A 424 -2.41 -0.97 21.11
N PHE A 425 -1.28 -0.97 20.41
CA PHE A 425 -1.08 -0.22 19.16
C PHE A 425 -2.31 -0.31 18.24
N PHE A 426 -2.80 0.85 17.80
CA PHE A 426 -3.93 1.01 16.87
C PHE A 426 -5.33 0.89 17.48
N PHE A 427 -5.46 0.66 18.80
CA PHE A 427 -6.76 0.48 19.46
C PHE A 427 -6.97 1.44 20.63
N GLY A 428 -8.24 1.76 20.89
CA GLY A 428 -8.67 2.64 21.98
C GLY A 428 -7.87 3.95 22.06
N GLU A 429 -7.22 4.21 23.20
CA GLU A 429 -6.39 5.40 23.40
C GLU A 429 -5.10 5.44 22.56
N SER A 430 -4.64 4.29 22.06
CA SER A 430 -3.50 4.20 21.13
C SER A 430 -3.92 4.38 19.67
N LYS A 431 -5.19 4.69 19.41
CA LYS A 431 -5.69 4.95 18.05
C LYS A 431 -5.20 6.31 17.55
N ILE A 432 -4.69 6.32 16.33
CA ILE A 432 -4.26 7.56 15.66
C ILE A 432 -5.52 8.32 15.20
N THR A 433 -5.55 9.64 15.42
CA THR A 433 -6.79 10.43 15.29
C THR A 433 -7.22 10.68 13.85
N GLN A 434 -6.27 10.72 12.90
CA GLN A 434 -6.52 10.99 11.49
C GLN A 434 -5.71 10.05 10.61
N ARG A 435 -6.35 9.53 9.55
CA ARG A 435 -5.73 8.63 8.55
C ARG A 435 -4.96 7.47 9.20
N ASP A 436 -5.53 6.90 10.25
CA ASP A 436 -4.88 5.93 11.12
C ASP A 436 -4.29 4.74 10.35
N PHE A 437 -5.07 4.10 9.48
CA PHE A 437 -4.63 2.93 8.73
C PHE A 437 -3.41 3.21 7.83
N LEU A 438 -3.21 4.44 7.35
CA LEU A 438 -2.02 4.81 6.58
C LEU A 438 -0.73 4.72 7.41
N TYR A 439 -0.81 4.97 8.72
CA TYR A 439 0.32 4.74 9.61
C TYR A 439 0.59 3.26 9.83
N ALA A 440 -0.46 2.42 9.90
CA ALA A 440 -0.28 0.97 9.97
C ALA A 440 0.38 0.42 8.69
N LEU A 441 0.04 0.97 7.52
CA LEU A 441 0.76 0.70 6.27
C LEU A 441 2.22 1.17 6.35
N LEU A 442 2.49 2.37 6.87
CA LEU A 442 3.85 2.89 7.00
C LEU A 442 4.73 2.02 7.91
N VAL A 443 4.18 1.56 9.04
CA VAL A 443 4.82 0.56 9.92
C VAL A 443 5.18 -0.70 9.14
N ALA A 444 4.29 -1.17 8.27
CA ALA A 444 4.55 -2.33 7.44
C ALA A 444 5.64 -2.08 6.38
N ALA A 445 5.67 -0.87 5.80
CA ALA A 445 6.71 -0.45 4.86
C ALA A 445 8.10 -0.34 5.51
N THR A 446 8.18 0.02 6.79
CA THR A 446 9.45 0.06 7.55
C THR A 446 9.93 -1.30 8.03
N GLY A 447 9.24 -2.37 7.66
CA GLY A 447 9.66 -3.73 7.99
C GLY A 447 9.10 -4.26 9.30
N ASP A 448 8.24 -3.53 10.00
CA ASP A 448 7.49 -4.09 11.12
C ASP A 448 6.17 -4.70 10.63
N ARG A 449 5.40 -5.30 11.54
CA ARG A 449 4.03 -5.75 11.26
C ARG A 449 3.12 -5.20 12.35
N PRO A 450 2.01 -4.50 11.99
CA PRO A 450 1.01 -4.06 12.96
C PRO A 450 0.55 -5.19 13.90
N LEU A 451 0.29 -6.38 13.33
CA LEU A 451 -0.10 -7.57 14.09
C LEU A 451 1.03 -8.08 15.01
N GLY A 452 2.28 -8.02 14.55
CA GLY A 452 3.47 -8.37 15.33
C GLY A 452 3.65 -7.47 16.54
N ILE A 453 3.51 -6.15 16.35
CA ILE A 453 3.58 -5.16 17.43
C ILE A 453 2.49 -5.43 18.47
N GLN A 454 1.25 -5.64 18.03
CA GLN A 454 0.13 -5.93 18.94
C GLN A 454 0.38 -7.22 19.74
N ALA A 455 0.74 -8.33 19.08
CA ALA A 455 1.03 -9.58 19.76
C ALA A 455 2.22 -9.47 20.74
N SER A 456 3.26 -8.72 20.35
CA SER A 456 4.44 -8.44 21.18
C SER A 456 4.09 -7.64 22.42
N GLN A 457 3.24 -6.61 22.28
CA GLN A 457 2.76 -5.80 23.39
C GLN A 457 1.91 -6.61 24.37
N LEU A 458 0.98 -7.44 23.88
CA LEU A 458 0.17 -8.31 24.74
C LEU A 458 1.04 -9.27 25.55
N ALA A 459 2.01 -9.93 24.91
CA ALA A 459 2.93 -10.84 25.56
C ALA A 459 3.82 -10.13 26.60
N ALA A 460 4.36 -8.96 26.26
CA ALA A 460 5.20 -8.16 27.16
C ALA A 460 4.44 -7.67 28.39
N VAL A 461 3.22 -7.14 28.19
CA VAL A 461 2.36 -6.68 29.29
C VAL A 461 1.93 -7.85 30.18
N ALA A 462 1.66 -9.03 29.62
CA ALA A 462 1.36 -10.23 30.41
C ALA A 462 2.54 -10.65 31.31
N ARG A 463 3.77 -10.68 30.77
CA ARG A 463 4.99 -10.97 31.56
C ARG A 463 5.20 -9.96 32.68
N TRP A 464 5.02 -8.67 32.36
CA TRP A 464 5.13 -7.59 33.34
C TRP A 464 4.08 -7.72 34.44
N ALA A 465 2.80 -7.87 34.07
CA ALA A 465 1.69 -7.99 35.02
C ALA A 465 1.88 -9.17 35.96
N ARG A 466 2.32 -10.33 35.44
CA ARG A 466 2.66 -11.49 36.27
C ARG A 466 3.71 -11.16 37.34
N THR A 467 4.74 -10.41 36.97
CA THR A 467 5.85 -10.06 37.85
C THR A 467 5.44 -8.98 38.85
N GLU A 468 4.89 -7.86 38.36
CA GLU A 468 4.46 -6.70 39.14
C GLU A 468 3.43 -7.10 40.20
N PHE A 469 2.44 -7.88 39.80
CA PHE A 469 1.33 -8.28 40.65
C PHE A 469 1.57 -9.58 41.41
N LYS A 470 2.75 -10.21 41.24
CA LYS A 470 3.12 -11.49 41.83
C LYS A 470 2.03 -12.55 41.63
N SER A 471 1.43 -12.57 40.44
CA SER A 471 0.31 -13.47 40.14
C SER A 471 0.80 -14.77 39.51
N ALA A 472 -0.07 -15.78 39.53
CA ALA A 472 0.00 -16.89 38.56
C ALA A 472 -0.03 -16.32 37.11
N PRO A 473 0.17 -17.15 36.07
CA PRO A 473 -0.06 -16.71 34.69
C PRO A 473 -1.38 -15.94 34.58
N VAL A 474 -1.36 -14.85 33.82
CA VAL A 474 -2.54 -13.98 33.66
C VAL A 474 -3.50 -14.63 32.68
N ALA A 475 -4.80 -14.57 32.97
CA ALA A 475 -5.81 -14.87 31.97
C ALA A 475 -5.81 -13.75 30.92
N LEU A 476 -5.85 -14.08 29.63
CA LEU A 476 -6.01 -13.10 28.57
C LEU A 476 -7.42 -13.23 28.00
N GLU A 477 -8.18 -12.13 28.00
CA GLU A 477 -9.51 -12.09 27.42
C GLU A 477 -9.58 -11.04 26.30
N SER A 478 -9.95 -11.47 25.09
CA SER A 478 -10.02 -10.63 23.89
C SER A 478 -11.43 -10.58 23.31
N HIS A 479 -11.89 -9.40 22.91
CA HIS A 479 -13.21 -9.18 22.30
C HIS A 479 -13.08 -8.59 20.90
N GLY A 480 -13.56 -9.33 19.89
CA GLY A 480 -13.56 -8.95 18.49
C GLY A 480 -12.51 -9.69 17.65
N PRO A 481 -12.69 -9.70 16.31
CA PRO A 481 -11.87 -10.49 15.40
C PRO A 481 -10.42 -10.00 15.29
N ARG A 482 -10.14 -8.71 15.54
CA ARG A 482 -8.83 -8.10 15.29
C ARG A 482 -7.85 -8.38 16.41
N LEU A 483 -8.15 -7.89 17.62
CA LEU A 483 -7.37 -8.19 18.81
C LEU A 483 -7.54 -9.64 19.28
N GLY A 484 -8.60 -10.33 18.85
CA GLY A 484 -8.70 -11.77 18.95
C GLY A 484 -7.52 -12.48 18.24
N LEU A 485 -7.19 -12.09 17.01
CA LEU A 485 -6.04 -12.67 16.31
C LEU A 485 -4.72 -12.36 17.03
N ALA A 486 -4.51 -11.11 17.44
CA ALA A 486 -3.31 -10.71 18.18
C ALA A 486 -3.16 -11.48 19.51
N ALA A 487 -4.25 -11.65 20.26
CA ALA A 487 -4.27 -12.39 21.52
C ALA A 487 -3.99 -13.89 21.35
N LEU A 488 -4.53 -14.50 20.29
CA LEU A 488 -4.25 -15.89 19.94
C LEU A 488 -2.76 -16.10 19.62
N ILE A 489 -2.18 -15.22 18.81
CA ILE A 489 -0.76 -15.25 18.45
C ILE A 489 0.12 -14.99 19.68
N ALA A 490 -0.22 -13.99 20.51
CA ALA A 490 0.51 -13.71 21.74
C ALA A 490 0.52 -14.93 22.67
N THR A 491 -0.61 -15.63 22.82
CA THR A 491 -0.71 -16.85 23.65
C THR A 491 0.08 -18.02 23.07
N ALA A 492 0.15 -18.13 21.73
CA ALA A 492 0.95 -19.16 21.07
C ALA A 492 2.45 -18.97 21.33
N LEU A 493 2.93 -17.71 21.29
CA LEU A 493 4.35 -17.37 21.45
C LEU A 493 4.79 -17.23 22.91
N GLU A 494 3.96 -16.64 23.79
CA GLU A 494 4.21 -16.51 25.22
C GLU A 494 3.61 -17.69 25.98
N GLN A 495 4.46 -18.66 26.32
CA GLN A 495 4.03 -19.94 26.88
C GLN A 495 3.89 -19.93 28.41
N THR A 496 4.42 -18.92 29.10
CA THR A 496 4.58 -18.95 30.56
C THR A 496 3.75 -17.89 31.28
N ALA A 497 3.53 -16.73 30.67
CA ALA A 497 2.84 -15.63 31.33
C ALA A 497 1.34 -15.59 31.05
N ILE A 498 0.86 -16.21 29.96
CA ILE A 498 -0.56 -16.19 29.58
C ILE A 498 -1.17 -17.58 29.77
N ASN A 499 -2.16 -17.71 30.65
CA ASN A 499 -3.00 -18.90 30.77
C ASN A 499 -4.24 -18.62 31.67
N PRO A 500 -5.48 -18.89 31.22
CA PRO A 500 -5.90 -19.29 29.86
C PRO A 500 -6.14 -18.09 28.92
N LEU A 501 -6.38 -18.37 27.64
CA LEU A 501 -6.94 -17.44 26.66
C LEU A 501 -8.46 -17.65 26.51
N HIS A 502 -9.22 -16.56 26.64
CA HIS A 502 -10.65 -16.48 26.35
C HIS A 502 -10.88 -15.52 25.17
N GLN A 503 -11.71 -15.92 24.21
CA GLN A 503 -12.00 -15.09 23.05
C GLN A 503 -13.51 -15.01 22.79
N THR A 504 -13.97 -13.79 22.52
CA THR A 504 -15.35 -13.50 22.07
C THR A 504 -15.27 -12.90 20.67
N ASP A 505 -16.14 -13.35 19.76
CA ASP A 505 -16.21 -12.87 18.37
C ASP A 505 -14.89 -12.99 17.58
N ALA A 506 -14.10 -14.03 17.88
CA ALA A 506 -12.84 -14.30 17.18
C ALA A 506 -13.06 -14.91 15.79
N LEU A 507 -12.13 -14.61 14.88
CA LEU A 507 -12.07 -15.28 13.58
C LEU A 507 -11.96 -16.79 13.73
N THR A 508 -12.61 -17.52 12.83
CA THR A 508 -12.49 -18.99 12.77
C THR A 508 -11.48 -19.44 11.71
N SER A 509 -11.19 -18.57 10.75
CA SER A 509 -10.14 -18.72 9.74
C SER A 509 -9.71 -17.35 9.21
N LEU A 510 -8.44 -17.19 8.87
CA LEU A 510 -7.91 -16.03 8.14
C LEU A 510 -8.50 -15.94 6.72
N GLN A 511 -8.97 -17.06 6.15
CA GLN A 511 -9.69 -17.02 4.87
C GLN A 511 -11.01 -16.23 4.97
N GLU A 512 -11.55 -16.01 6.17
CA GLU A 512 -12.74 -15.17 6.36
C GLU A 512 -12.48 -13.73 5.94
N VAL A 513 -11.26 -13.20 6.13
CA VAL A 513 -10.87 -11.85 5.69
C VAL A 513 -11.09 -11.69 4.19
N ILE A 514 -10.72 -12.72 3.42
CA ILE A 514 -10.88 -12.75 1.96
C ILE A 514 -12.34 -13.03 1.63
N ARG A 515 -12.98 -14.07 2.18
CA ARG A 515 -14.37 -14.45 1.90
C ARG A 515 -15.38 -13.33 2.17
N GLN A 516 -15.15 -12.54 3.22
CA GLN A 516 -15.96 -11.37 3.59
C GLN A 516 -15.54 -10.09 2.84
N ASN A 517 -14.53 -10.20 1.98
CA ASN A 517 -14.02 -9.14 1.11
C ASN A 517 -13.62 -7.86 1.88
N TRP A 518 -12.93 -8.04 3.01
CA TRP A 518 -12.44 -6.95 3.84
C TRP A 518 -11.27 -6.20 3.20
N SER A 519 -11.03 -4.97 3.64
CA SER A 519 -10.00 -4.07 3.11
C SER A 519 -9.14 -3.45 4.21
N VAL A 520 -7.91 -3.07 3.84
CA VAL A 520 -6.86 -2.64 4.78
C VAL A 520 -7.19 -1.35 5.52
N ASP A 521 -8.02 -0.49 4.95
CA ASP A 521 -8.49 0.76 5.57
C ASP A 521 -9.35 0.53 6.82
N LYS A 522 -9.89 -0.68 6.98
CA LYS A 522 -10.72 -1.06 8.14
C LYS A 522 -10.00 -2.01 9.10
N TYR A 523 -9.15 -2.88 8.57
CA TYR A 523 -8.54 -3.98 9.31
C TYR A 523 -7.04 -4.16 9.00
N PRO A 524 -6.20 -3.13 9.13
CA PRO A 524 -4.86 -3.12 8.55
C PRO A 524 -3.95 -4.26 9.05
N GLU A 525 -4.03 -4.60 10.34
CA GLU A 525 -3.25 -5.69 10.94
C GLU A 525 -3.63 -7.09 10.43
N LEU A 526 -4.86 -7.27 9.91
CA LEU A 526 -5.30 -8.57 9.39
C LEU A 526 -4.67 -8.93 8.04
N PHE A 527 -3.99 -7.97 7.38
CA PHE A 527 -3.30 -8.17 6.11
C PHE A 527 -1.78 -8.36 6.27
N CYS A 528 -1.35 -8.91 7.41
CA CYS A 528 0.05 -9.24 7.67
C CYS A 528 0.64 -10.08 6.53
N PHE A 529 1.67 -9.56 5.86
CA PHE A 529 2.23 -10.15 4.66
C PHE A 529 2.65 -11.61 4.87
N GLY A 530 2.11 -12.51 4.07
CA GLY A 530 2.43 -13.94 4.07
C GLY A 530 1.82 -14.74 5.23
N LEU A 531 1.04 -14.15 6.14
CA LEU A 531 0.56 -14.89 7.32
C LEU A 531 -0.24 -16.14 6.94
N LEU A 532 -1.17 -16.02 5.98
CA LEU A 532 -1.99 -17.15 5.53
C LEU A 532 -1.16 -18.18 4.73
N GLU A 533 0.01 -17.82 4.19
CA GLU A 533 0.93 -18.78 3.58
C GLU A 533 1.47 -19.77 4.61
N HIS A 534 1.71 -19.28 5.84
CA HIS A 534 2.36 -20.04 6.92
C HIS A 534 1.37 -20.71 7.88
N VAL A 535 0.23 -20.08 8.18
CA VAL A 535 -0.65 -20.52 9.26
C VAL A 535 -2.09 -20.05 9.04
N ASP A 536 -3.06 -20.79 9.57
CA ASP A 536 -4.45 -20.36 9.73
C ASP A 536 -4.88 -20.54 11.21
N ILE A 537 -6.05 -20.02 11.59
CA ILE A 537 -6.56 -20.05 12.97
C ILE A 537 -6.57 -21.47 13.57
N PRO A 538 -6.96 -22.56 12.87
CA PRO A 538 -6.89 -23.90 13.44
C PRO A 538 -5.47 -24.31 13.85
N GLN A 539 -4.46 -24.00 13.04
CA GLN A 539 -3.06 -24.27 13.35
C GLN A 539 -2.56 -23.38 14.50
N LEU A 540 -2.98 -22.12 14.59
CA LEU A 540 -2.68 -21.26 15.74
C LEU A 540 -3.26 -21.83 17.05
N LYS A 541 -4.52 -22.31 17.03
CA LYS A 541 -5.14 -22.97 18.19
C LYS A 541 -4.40 -24.25 18.57
N ALA A 542 -3.94 -25.03 17.58
CA ALA A 542 -3.12 -26.21 17.83
C ALA A 542 -1.77 -25.85 18.47
N LEU A 543 -1.14 -24.73 18.08
CA LEU A 543 0.06 -24.22 18.73
C LEU A 543 -0.21 -23.85 20.20
N VAL A 544 -1.32 -23.17 20.51
CA VAL A 544 -1.67 -22.83 21.90
C VAL A 544 -1.93 -24.07 22.75
N GLY A 545 -2.67 -25.03 22.20
CA GLY A 545 -3.06 -26.26 22.87
C GLY A 545 -4.37 -26.12 23.70
N PRO A 546 -5.22 -27.17 23.74
CA PRO A 546 -6.56 -27.09 24.33
C PRO A 546 -6.58 -26.82 25.84
N ALA A 547 -5.50 -27.11 26.56
CA ALA A 547 -5.40 -26.85 28.00
C ALA A 547 -5.18 -25.36 28.35
N ARG A 548 -4.79 -24.54 27.35
CA ARG A 548 -4.53 -23.10 27.49
C ARG A 548 -5.58 -22.24 26.78
N MET A 549 -6.47 -22.88 26.04
CA MET A 549 -7.68 -22.28 25.50
C MET A 549 -8.82 -22.68 26.44
N ASP A 550 -9.67 -21.75 26.82
CA ASP A 550 -10.87 -22.15 27.55
C ASP A 550 -11.85 -22.84 26.59
N GLN A 551 -12.48 -23.93 27.04
CA GLN A 551 -13.63 -24.46 26.30
C GLN A 551 -14.78 -23.46 26.46
N PRO A 552 -15.59 -23.19 25.42
CA PRO A 552 -16.77 -22.37 25.60
C PRO A 552 -17.58 -23.00 26.73
N ALA A 553 -17.88 -22.22 27.77
CA ALA A 553 -18.94 -22.61 28.69
C ALA A 553 -20.16 -22.87 27.81
N VAL A 554 -20.55 -24.13 27.66
CA VAL A 554 -21.80 -24.51 27.03
C VAL A 554 -22.87 -23.78 27.83
N THR A 555 -23.32 -22.65 27.33
CA THR A 555 -24.55 -22.02 27.79
C THR A 555 -25.64 -22.97 27.36
N HIS A 556 -25.98 -23.91 28.25
CA HIS A 556 -27.27 -24.55 28.23
C HIS A 556 -28.31 -23.41 28.35
N GLN A 557 -28.90 -23.05 27.22
CA GLN A 557 -30.25 -22.47 27.21
C GLN A 557 -31.24 -23.56 27.59
#